data_AF-Q7YWJ3-F1
#
_entry.id   AF-Q7YWJ3-F1
#
_cell.length_a   1.000
_cell.length_b   1.000
_cell.length_c   1.000
_cell.angle_alpha   90.00
_cell.angle_beta   90.00
_cell.angle_gamma   90.00
#
_symmetry.space_group_name_H-M   'P 1'
#
loop_
_entity.id
_entity.type
_entity.pdbx_description
1 polymer ?
#
loop_
_entity_poly.entity_id
_entity_poly.type
_entity_poly.pdbx_seq_one_letter_code
_entity_poly.pdbx_strand_id
1 'polypeptide(L)'
;MAILFTSTLLIISLLGITEGVNTGIPSGSSPPSSACETYKGKIEHMPETARKIEWKENTPGGKHLILKKSIQGLDKVTLKIEGKECSASLNNPGTCQVDGQSHAGQLVFVTSKAKIEVDFGEAQIFSGNKCEIEIEKYDRATYVTLIKINGGDFKITPDSPPMPMPCKNMMN
;
A
#
# COMPACT_ATOMS: atom_id res chain seq x y z
N MET A 1 -39.87 -20.14 -9.39
CA MET A 1 -39.02 -21.30 -9.08
C MET A 1 -38.05 -21.45 -10.25
N ALA A 2 -36.74 -21.54 -10.14
CA ALA A 2 -35.86 -21.76 -9.00
C ALA A 2 -34.65 -20.81 -9.07
N ILE A 3 -34.17 -20.47 -7.89
CA ILE A 3 -32.89 -19.83 -7.58
C ILE A 3 -31.78 -20.84 -7.86
N LEU A 4 -30.62 -20.40 -8.33
CA LEU A 4 -29.31 -20.85 -7.83
C LEU A 4 -28.19 -19.89 -8.24
N PHE A 5 -27.69 -19.18 -7.24
CA PHE A 5 -26.39 -18.52 -7.18
C PHE A 5 -25.26 -19.54 -7.35
N THR A 6 -24.19 -19.19 -8.06
CA THR A 6 -22.82 -19.61 -7.70
C THR A 6 -21.79 -18.55 -8.09
N SER A 7 -21.38 -17.81 -7.06
CA SER A 7 -20.14 -17.06 -6.86
C SER A 7 -18.97 -17.39 -7.80
N THR A 8 -18.55 -16.43 -8.63
CA THR A 8 -17.15 -16.33 -9.07
C THR A 8 -16.31 -15.65 -7.98
N LEU A 9 -16.19 -16.34 -6.84
CA LEU A 9 -15.07 -16.16 -5.92
C LEU A 9 -13.86 -16.86 -6.56
N LEU A 10 -13.13 -16.15 -7.43
CA LEU A 10 -11.82 -16.62 -7.87
C LEU A 10 -10.77 -15.96 -6.98
N ILE A 11 -10.50 -16.72 -5.92
CA ILE A 11 -9.44 -16.59 -4.94
C ILE A 11 -8.16 -16.15 -5.64
N ILE A 12 -7.69 -14.97 -5.21
CA ILE A 12 -6.40 -14.36 -5.47
C ILE A 12 -5.34 -15.46 -5.45
N SER A 13 -5.00 -15.94 -6.65
CA SER A 13 -3.91 -16.87 -6.85
C SER A 13 -2.63 -16.12 -6.56
N LEU A 14 -1.81 -16.69 -5.67
CA LEU A 14 -0.41 -16.38 -5.39
C LEU A 14 -0.16 -15.08 -4.61
N LEU A 15 0.37 -15.09 -3.37
CA LEU A 15 1.27 -16.11 -2.78
C LEU A 15 2.25 -16.63 -3.84
N GLY A 16 3.01 -15.72 -4.45
CA GLY A 16 4.11 -16.08 -5.36
C GLY A 16 5.36 -16.55 -4.63
N ILE A 17 5.24 -17.09 -3.41
CA ILE A 17 6.38 -17.46 -2.57
C ILE A 17 6.15 -18.78 -1.82
N THR A 18 5.55 -19.80 -2.44
CA THR A 18 5.53 -21.13 -1.82
C THR A 18 5.63 -22.29 -2.81
N GLU A 19 6.50 -22.27 -3.83
CA GLU A 19 6.82 -23.52 -4.56
C GLU A 19 8.30 -23.60 -5.00
N GLY A 20 9.05 -24.50 -4.32
CA GLY A 20 10.31 -25.14 -4.74
C GLY A 20 11.59 -24.28 -4.66
N VAL A 21 12.71 -24.68 -4.05
CA VAL A 21 13.39 -25.99 -4.14
C VAL A 21 14.33 -26.22 -2.92
N ASN A 22 13.99 -27.21 -2.10
CA ASN A 22 14.83 -28.33 -1.64
C ASN A 22 16.28 -28.10 -1.13
N THR A 23 16.47 -28.08 0.20
CA THR A 23 17.53 -28.84 0.92
C THR A 23 17.03 -29.15 2.33
N GLY A 24 16.85 -30.43 2.63
CA GLY A 24 15.98 -30.92 3.71
C GLY A 24 16.46 -30.72 5.14
N ILE A 25 15.49 -30.81 6.05
CA ILE A 25 15.51 -31.37 7.42
C ILE A 25 14.03 -31.65 7.78
N PRO A 26 13.69 -32.80 8.41
CA PRO A 26 12.31 -33.15 8.70
C PRO A 26 11.84 -32.59 10.05
N SER A 27 10.51 -32.50 10.18
CA SER A 27 9.72 -32.59 11.42
C SER A 27 9.02 -31.30 11.86
N GLY A 28 7.70 -31.32 11.62
CA GLY A 28 6.70 -31.01 12.64
C GLY A 28 6.58 -29.55 13.05
N SER A 29 5.64 -28.84 12.45
CA SER A 29 4.74 -27.92 13.16
C SER A 29 3.57 -27.55 12.24
N SER A 30 2.39 -27.50 12.84
CA SER A 30 1.07 -27.18 12.30
C SER A 30 1.04 -26.10 11.20
N PRO A 31 0.04 -26.11 10.30
CA PRO A 31 -0.12 -25.05 9.30
C PRO A 31 -0.27 -23.70 10.04
N PRO A 32 0.53 -22.66 9.72
CA PRO A 32 0.38 -21.39 10.39
C PRO A 32 -1.00 -20.81 10.04
N SER A 33 -1.81 -20.58 11.07
CA SER A 33 -3.05 -19.82 10.97
C SER A 33 -2.76 -18.50 10.27
N SER A 34 -3.42 -18.21 9.14
CA SER A 34 -3.40 -16.96 8.36
C SER A 34 -2.67 -15.77 9.02
N ALA A 35 -1.33 -15.82 9.05
CA ALA A 35 -0.53 -14.85 9.77
C ALA A 35 -0.39 -13.63 8.86
N CYS A 36 -0.77 -12.45 9.36
CA CYS A 36 -0.57 -11.21 8.63
C CYS A 36 0.93 -10.98 8.42
N GLU A 37 1.33 -10.69 7.18
CA GLU A 37 2.73 -10.45 6.79
C GLU A 37 2.98 -8.97 6.47
N THR A 38 4.06 -8.39 6.98
CA THR A 38 4.54 -7.05 6.61
C THR A 38 5.67 -7.19 5.59
N TYR A 39 5.53 -6.48 4.48
CA TYR A 39 6.52 -6.29 3.44
C TYR A 39 7.01 -4.84 3.48
N LYS A 40 8.31 -4.64 3.26
CA LYS A 40 8.90 -3.31 3.12
C LYS A 40 9.21 -3.00 1.66
N GLY A 41 9.21 -1.73 1.31
CA GLY A 41 9.62 -1.27 0.00
C GLY A 41 9.88 0.22 -0.04
N LYS A 42 10.08 0.71 -1.27
CA LYS A 42 10.36 2.10 -1.56
C LYS A 42 9.41 2.59 -2.63
N ILE A 43 8.98 3.84 -2.49
CA ILE A 43 8.29 4.55 -3.56
C ILE A 43 9.28 5.44 -4.29
N GLU A 44 9.25 5.39 -5.61
CA GLU A 44 10.12 6.17 -6.48
C GLU A 44 9.28 6.89 -7.53
N HIS A 45 9.60 8.16 -7.79
CA HIS A 45 9.02 8.90 -8.91
C HIS A 45 9.39 8.23 -10.23
N MET A 46 8.44 8.19 -11.17
CA MET A 46 8.75 7.80 -12.54
C MET A 46 9.26 9.04 -13.30
N PRO A 47 10.54 9.05 -13.74
CA PRO A 47 11.21 10.27 -14.22
C PRO A 47 10.57 10.88 -15.48
N GLU A 48 9.88 10.08 -16.30
CA GLU A 48 9.25 10.55 -17.55
C GLU A 48 7.92 11.29 -17.33
N THR A 49 7.34 11.24 -16.12
CA THR A 49 6.01 11.78 -15.84
C THR A 49 5.98 12.80 -14.70
N ALA A 50 7.07 12.90 -13.92
CA ALA A 50 7.23 13.88 -12.85
C ALA A 50 7.00 15.35 -13.29
N ARG A 51 7.21 15.66 -14.58
CA ARG A 51 7.01 17.02 -15.14
C ARG A 51 5.54 17.46 -15.30
N LYS A 52 4.57 16.57 -15.10
CA LYS A 52 3.14 16.85 -15.37
C LYS A 52 2.32 17.28 -14.15
N ILE A 53 2.92 17.34 -12.97
CA ILE A 53 2.19 17.63 -11.73
C ILE A 53 2.36 19.12 -11.38
N GLU A 54 1.24 19.84 -11.34
CA GLU A 54 1.22 21.18 -10.74
C GLU A 54 1.07 21.04 -9.23
N TRP A 55 2.20 21.20 -8.52
CA TRP A 55 2.22 21.17 -7.06
C TRP A 55 1.67 22.48 -6.51
N LYS A 56 0.57 22.39 -5.76
CA LYS A 56 -0.03 23.52 -5.07
C LYS A 56 0.50 23.58 -3.65
N GLU A 57 0.76 24.79 -3.17
CA GLU A 57 1.18 25.01 -1.78
C GLU A 57 0.13 24.47 -0.80
N ASN A 58 0.62 23.92 0.31
CA ASN A 58 -0.22 23.49 1.41
C ASN A 58 -0.46 24.67 2.36
N THR A 59 -1.70 24.85 2.80
CA THR A 59 -2.04 25.86 3.82
C THR A 59 -2.05 25.24 5.21
N PRO A 60 -1.90 26.05 6.28
CA PRO A 60 -2.13 25.56 7.63
C PRO A 60 -3.54 24.97 7.77
N GLY A 61 -3.67 23.82 8.44
CA GLY A 61 -4.95 23.15 8.69
C GLY A 61 -4.93 21.65 8.45
N GLY A 62 -6.12 21.04 8.48
CA GLY A 62 -6.29 19.61 8.21
C GLY A 62 -5.98 19.28 6.75
N LYS A 63 -5.18 18.22 6.54
CA LYS A 63 -4.93 17.65 5.22
C LYS A 63 -5.80 16.42 5.01
N HIS A 64 -6.01 16.03 3.77
CA HIS A 64 -6.83 14.87 3.42
C HIS A 64 -6.02 13.80 2.70
N LEU A 65 -6.15 12.56 3.14
CA LEU A 65 -5.73 11.37 2.42
C LEU A 65 -6.93 10.79 1.70
N ILE A 66 -6.82 10.56 0.38
CA ILE A 66 -7.93 10.08 -0.44
C ILE A 66 -7.42 8.90 -1.26
N LEU A 67 -8.08 7.75 -1.13
CA LEU A 67 -7.86 6.62 -2.05
C LEU A 67 -8.88 6.73 -3.19
N LYS A 68 -8.47 7.28 -4.33
CA LYS A 68 -9.36 7.51 -5.49
C LYS A 68 -9.61 6.24 -6.31
N LYS A 69 -8.59 5.40 -6.43
CA LYS A 69 -8.65 4.14 -7.18
C LYS A 69 -7.92 3.06 -6.40
N SER A 70 -8.59 1.92 -6.20
CA SER A 70 -8.07 0.79 -5.46
C SER A 70 -7.92 -0.43 -6.37
N ILE A 71 -7.20 -1.44 -5.89
CA ILE A 71 -7.16 -2.79 -6.47
C ILE A 71 -7.91 -3.76 -5.55
N GLN A 72 -8.36 -4.88 -6.12
CA GLN A 72 -9.04 -5.91 -5.34
C GLN A 72 -8.14 -6.40 -4.18
N GLY A 73 -8.70 -6.45 -2.97
CA GLY A 73 -8.02 -6.94 -1.77
C GLY A 73 -7.25 -5.87 -0.99
N LEU A 74 -7.18 -4.63 -1.49
CA LEU A 74 -6.68 -3.49 -0.70
C LEU A 74 -7.82 -2.90 0.14
N ASP A 75 -7.67 -2.95 1.46
CA ASP A 75 -8.70 -2.51 2.41
C ASP A 75 -8.57 -1.02 2.71
N LYS A 76 -7.35 -0.56 3.01
CA LYS A 76 -7.06 0.85 3.31
C LYS A 76 -5.62 1.21 3.01
N VAL A 77 -5.38 2.51 2.89
CA VAL A 77 -4.04 3.11 2.89
C VAL A 77 -3.90 3.98 4.13
N THR A 78 -2.82 3.81 4.87
CA THR A 78 -2.47 4.62 6.04
C THR A 78 -1.26 5.46 5.71
N LEU A 79 -1.33 6.75 6.00
CA LEU A 79 -0.21 7.68 5.92
C LEU A 79 0.31 7.93 7.34
N LYS A 80 1.63 7.76 7.52
CA LYS A 80 2.33 7.99 8.79
C LYS A 80 3.37 9.08 8.61
N ILE A 81 3.23 10.19 9.32
CA ILE A 81 4.14 11.34 9.27
C ILE A 81 4.30 11.90 10.67
N GLU A 82 5.53 12.11 11.12
CA GLU A 82 5.84 12.78 12.40
C GLU A 82 5.09 12.17 13.61
N GLY A 83 4.94 10.84 13.63
CA GLY A 83 4.21 10.14 14.68
C GLY A 83 2.68 10.27 14.64
N LYS A 84 2.14 10.98 13.64
CA LYS A 84 0.71 11.09 13.36
C LYS A 84 0.34 10.11 12.25
N GLU A 85 -0.83 9.48 12.38
CA GLU A 85 -1.35 8.55 11.39
C GLU A 85 -2.75 8.96 10.95
N CYS A 86 -3.03 8.82 9.66
CA CYS A 86 -4.38 8.95 9.09
C CYS A 86 -4.59 7.85 8.06
N SER A 87 -5.81 7.35 7.94
CA SER A 87 -6.13 6.26 7.02
C SER A 87 -7.28 6.62 6.10
N ALA A 88 -7.22 6.16 4.86
CA ALA A 88 -8.29 6.30 3.87
C ALA A 88 -8.63 4.93 3.26
N SER A 89 -9.91 4.74 2.96
CA SER A 89 -10.41 3.66 2.10
C SER A 89 -11.17 4.26 0.93
N LEU A 90 -11.57 3.44 -0.06
CA LEU A 90 -12.16 3.92 -1.32
C LEU A 90 -13.38 4.85 -1.11
N ASN A 91 -14.15 4.64 -0.04
CA ASN A 91 -15.36 5.43 0.27
C ASN A 91 -15.23 6.27 1.54
N ASN A 92 -14.06 6.29 2.19
CA ASN A 92 -13.86 7.02 3.43
C ASN A 92 -12.50 7.75 3.39
N PRO A 93 -12.48 9.05 3.04
CA PRO A 93 -11.25 9.82 3.05
C PRO A 93 -10.74 10.01 4.48
N GLY A 94 -9.42 9.94 4.64
CA GLY A 94 -8.74 10.20 5.90
C GLY A 94 -8.52 11.68 6.13
N THR A 95 -8.72 12.14 7.37
CA THR A 95 -8.28 13.47 7.80
C THR A 95 -6.95 13.33 8.53
N CYS A 96 -5.95 14.08 8.09
CA CYS A 96 -4.58 14.05 8.56
C CYS A 96 -4.27 15.37 9.25
N GLN A 97 -3.95 15.32 10.55
CA GLN A 97 -3.54 16.51 11.31
C GLN A 97 -2.04 16.74 11.17
N VAL A 98 -1.53 16.84 9.94
CA VAL A 98 -0.09 17.01 9.68
C VAL A 98 0.23 18.48 9.47
N ASP A 99 1.16 19.01 10.25
CA ASP A 99 1.55 20.42 10.18
C ASP A 99 2.58 20.64 9.04
N GLY A 100 2.61 21.83 8.45
CA GLY A 100 3.67 22.26 7.51
C GLY A 100 3.78 21.47 6.19
N GLN A 101 4.96 21.50 5.55
CA GLN A 101 5.27 20.74 4.33
C GLN A 101 6.05 19.45 4.65
N SER A 102 5.69 18.71 5.69
CA SER A 102 6.46 17.51 6.04
C SER A 102 6.60 16.57 4.83
N HIS A 103 7.85 16.36 4.41
CA HIS A 103 8.22 15.60 3.22
C HIS A 103 8.55 14.14 3.53
N ALA A 104 8.68 13.79 4.82
CA ALA A 104 9.14 12.49 5.26
C ALA A 104 8.08 11.71 6.02
N GLY A 105 7.98 10.43 5.67
CA GLY A 105 7.05 9.50 6.29
C GLY A 105 6.92 8.21 5.51
N GLN A 106 5.86 7.49 5.84
CA GLN A 106 5.57 6.17 5.32
C GLN A 106 4.12 6.06 4.83
N LEU A 107 3.92 5.41 3.70
CA LEU A 107 2.63 4.90 3.26
C LEU A 107 2.53 3.42 3.62
N VAL A 108 1.42 3.02 4.20
CA VAL A 108 1.14 1.63 4.57
C VAL A 108 -0.10 1.16 3.85
N PHE A 109 0.07 0.24 2.91
CA PHE A 109 -1.02 -0.40 2.18
C PHE A 109 -1.47 -1.64 2.94
N VAL A 110 -2.72 -1.66 3.37
CA VAL A 110 -3.26 -2.74 4.21
C VAL A 110 -4.23 -3.57 3.41
N THR A 111 -3.99 -4.88 3.41
CA THR A 111 -4.88 -5.92 2.89
C THR A 111 -5.29 -6.85 4.03
N SER A 112 -6.27 -7.70 3.78
CA SER A 112 -6.73 -8.70 4.76
C SER A 112 -5.63 -9.67 5.26
N LYS A 113 -4.51 -9.80 4.53
CA LYS A 113 -3.44 -10.76 4.82
C LYS A 113 -2.06 -10.14 4.94
N ALA A 114 -1.89 -8.89 4.54
CA ALA A 114 -0.57 -8.28 4.47
C ALA A 114 -0.61 -6.76 4.65
N LYS A 115 0.50 -6.21 5.14
CA LYS A 115 0.83 -4.79 5.13
C LYS A 115 2.02 -4.56 4.23
N ILE A 116 1.99 -3.52 3.40
CA ILE A 116 3.15 -3.09 2.62
C ILE A 116 3.50 -1.69 3.10
N GLU A 117 4.66 -1.58 3.76
CA GLU A 117 5.19 -0.35 4.32
C GLU A 117 6.22 0.24 3.36
N VAL A 118 5.97 1.45 2.87
CA VAL A 118 6.87 2.12 1.93
C VAL A 118 7.23 3.51 2.41
N ASP A 119 8.51 3.76 2.54
CA ASP A 119 9.02 5.07 2.90
C ASP A 119 9.05 5.95 1.65
N PHE A 120 8.48 7.15 1.75
CA PHE A 120 8.49 8.12 0.65
C PHE A 120 9.57 9.19 0.77
N GLY A 121 10.45 9.08 1.77
CA GLY A 121 11.70 9.85 1.81
C GLY A 121 11.47 11.36 1.84
N GLU A 122 11.93 12.08 0.81
CA GLU A 122 11.69 13.52 0.64
C GLU A 122 10.63 13.80 -0.46
N ALA A 123 9.95 12.77 -0.96
CA ALA A 123 8.98 12.94 -2.02
C ALA A 123 7.79 13.79 -1.53
N GLN A 124 7.45 14.82 -2.30
CA GLN A 124 6.25 15.60 -2.03
C GLN A 124 5.02 14.72 -2.30
N ILE A 125 4.19 14.54 -1.27
CA ILE A 125 2.96 13.72 -1.36
C ILE A 125 1.68 14.53 -1.16
N PHE A 126 1.78 15.75 -0.61
CA PHE A 126 0.64 16.66 -0.47
C PHE A 126 0.73 17.80 -1.47
N SER A 127 -0.38 18.03 -2.17
CA SER A 127 -0.61 19.17 -3.08
C SER A 127 -1.94 19.81 -2.73
N GLY A 128 -1.97 21.07 -2.33
CA GLY A 128 -3.20 21.78 -1.97
C GLY A 128 -4.00 21.09 -0.84
N ASN A 129 -3.30 20.69 0.23
CA ASN A 129 -3.84 19.98 1.41
C ASN A 129 -4.42 18.58 1.15
N LYS A 130 -4.17 17.98 -0.01
CA LYS A 130 -4.61 16.62 -0.31
C LYS A 130 -3.48 15.72 -0.79
N CYS A 131 -3.59 14.45 -0.44
CA CYS A 131 -2.81 13.33 -0.96
C CYS A 131 -3.81 12.36 -1.58
N GLU A 132 -3.96 12.44 -2.90
CA GLU A 132 -4.82 11.55 -3.69
C GLU A 132 -4.00 10.38 -4.22
N ILE A 133 -4.33 9.16 -3.80
CA ILE A 133 -3.66 7.94 -4.23
C ILE A 133 -4.56 7.17 -5.19
N GLU A 134 -4.00 6.78 -6.33
CA GLU A 134 -4.64 5.88 -7.30
C GLU A 134 -3.74 4.68 -7.53
N ILE A 135 -4.22 3.47 -7.29
CA ILE A 135 -3.49 2.25 -7.64
C ILE A 135 -3.82 1.89 -9.08
N GLU A 136 -2.83 1.97 -9.97
CA GLU A 136 -3.03 1.75 -11.40
C GLU A 136 -2.91 0.27 -11.78
N LYS A 137 -1.78 -0.34 -11.44
CA LYS A 137 -1.46 -1.71 -11.84
C LYS A 137 -0.50 -2.34 -10.83
N TYR A 138 -0.65 -3.65 -10.62
CA TYR A 138 0.34 -4.47 -9.95
C TYR A 138 0.93 -5.49 -10.93
N ASP A 139 2.25 -5.51 -11.05
CA ASP A 139 2.97 -6.50 -11.84
C ASP A 139 3.44 -7.64 -10.92
N ARG A 140 2.87 -8.84 -11.13
CA ARG A 140 3.18 -10.02 -10.32
C ARG A 140 4.56 -10.60 -10.59
N ALA A 141 5.12 -10.38 -11.77
CA ALA A 141 6.42 -10.94 -12.14
C ALA A 141 7.56 -10.15 -11.49
N THR A 142 7.42 -8.83 -11.43
CA THR A 142 8.43 -7.93 -10.86
C THR A 142 8.10 -7.44 -9.45
N TYR A 143 6.91 -7.77 -8.95
CA TYR A 143 6.35 -7.29 -7.68
C TYR A 143 6.22 -5.75 -7.60
N VAL A 144 6.27 -5.05 -8.74
CA VAL A 144 6.18 -3.60 -8.82
C VAL A 144 4.72 -3.17 -8.83
N THR A 145 4.36 -2.20 -7.99
CA THR A 145 3.05 -1.55 -8.03
C THR A 145 3.18 -0.16 -8.63
N LEU A 146 2.45 0.12 -9.71
CA LEU A 146 2.32 1.45 -10.27
C LEU A 146 1.18 2.18 -9.58
N ILE A 147 1.47 3.37 -9.07
CA ILE A 147 0.50 4.22 -8.39
C ILE A 147 0.59 5.64 -8.93
N LYS A 148 -0.45 6.44 -8.69
CA LYS A 148 -0.38 7.88 -8.80
C LYS A 148 -0.57 8.54 -7.45
N ILE A 149 0.22 9.58 -7.17
CA ILE A 149 0.01 10.49 -6.05
C ILE A 149 -0.25 11.89 -6.63
N ASN A 150 -1.45 12.43 -6.38
CA ASN A 150 -1.92 13.70 -6.93
C ASN A 150 -1.78 13.79 -8.47
N GLY A 151 -1.99 12.67 -9.17
CA GLY A 151 -1.85 12.57 -10.62
C GLY A 151 -0.43 12.36 -11.14
N GLY A 152 0.59 12.41 -10.28
CA GLY A 152 1.95 12.04 -10.62
C GLY A 152 2.18 10.55 -10.59
N ASP A 153 2.92 9.98 -11.54
CA ASP A 153 3.19 8.54 -11.52
C ASP A 153 4.40 8.18 -10.66
N PHE A 154 4.20 7.13 -9.87
CA PHE A 154 5.20 6.54 -9.00
C PHE A 154 5.16 5.03 -9.17
N LYS A 155 6.26 4.39 -8.77
CA LYS A 155 6.31 2.94 -8.60
C LYS A 155 6.67 2.63 -7.15
N ILE A 156 6.05 1.59 -6.61
CA ILE A 156 6.44 0.93 -5.39
C ILE A 156 7.20 -0.32 -5.77
N THR A 157 8.43 -0.44 -5.27
CA THR A 157 9.25 -1.64 -5.42
C THR A 157 9.48 -2.23 -4.02
N PRO A 158 9.25 -3.53 -3.80
CA PRO A 158 9.60 -4.15 -2.54
C PRO A 158 11.11 -4.13 -2.32
N ASP A 159 11.53 -4.16 -1.06
CA ASP A 159 12.93 -4.39 -0.73
C ASP A 159 13.32 -5.79 -1.21
N SER A 160 14.52 -5.92 -1.78
CA SER A 160 15.04 -7.18 -2.27
C SER A 160 16.14 -7.73 -1.35
N PRO A 161 16.01 -8.97 -0.84
CA PRO A 161 14.86 -9.87 -1.00
C PRO A 161 13.67 -9.45 -0.12
N PRO A 162 12.42 -9.66 -0.58
CA PRO A 162 11.25 -9.38 0.25
C PRO A 162 11.21 -10.38 1.39
N MET A 163 11.52 -9.92 2.60
CA MET A 163 11.46 -10.74 3.81
C MET A 163 10.14 -10.45 4.55
N PRO A 164 9.18 -11.39 4.56
CA PRO A 164 7.94 -11.20 5.30
C PRO A 164 8.26 -11.17 6.80
N MET A 165 7.76 -10.14 7.48
CA MET A 165 7.78 -10.07 8.94
C MET A 165 6.37 -10.31 9.47
N PRO A 166 6.17 -10.94 10.64
CA PRO A 166 4.86 -11.01 11.25
C PRO A 166 4.35 -9.59 11.55
N CYS A 167 3.09 -9.31 11.23
CA CYS A 167 2.47 -8.02 11.54
C CYS A 167 2.51 -7.78 13.06
N LYS A 168 3.25 -6.75 13.49
CA LYS A 168 3.18 -6.28 14.88
C LYS A 168 1.85 -5.53 15.06
N ASN A 169 0.92 -6.13 15.80
CA ASN A 169 -0.40 -5.59 16.15
C ASN A 169 -1.34 -5.34 14.94
N MET A 170 -2.23 -6.31 14.66
CA MET A 170 -3.57 -6.01 14.13
C MET A 170 -4.51 -5.80 15.33
N MET A 171 -4.28 -4.74 16.10
CA MET A 171 -5.27 -4.34 17.10
C MET A 171 -6.22 -3.36 16.43
N ASN A 172 -7.49 -3.75 16.39
CA ASN A 172 -8.65 -2.97 15.98
C ASN A 172 -8.65 -1.56 16.57
#